data_AF-A0A4W5NHC9-F1
#
_entry.id   AF-A0A4W5NHC9-F1
#
_cell.length_a   1.000
_cell.length_b   1.000
_cell.length_c   1.000
_cell.angle_alpha   90.00
_cell.angle_beta   90.00
_cell.angle_gamma   90.00
#
_symmetry.space_group_name_H-M   'P 1'
#
loop_
_entity.id
_entity.type
_entity.pdbx_description
1 polymer ?
#
loop_
_entity_poly.entity_id
_entity_poly.type
_entity_poly.pdbx_seq_one_letter_code
_entity_poly.pdbx_strand_id
1 'polypeptide(L)'
;MRTVRVDFVECLMRFLPTEGEVKMLRQYERDRKPVDALSDEDRFMLQFSRIERLAQRMSIITFMGNFQDNIQMLTPQLHAIIAASVSIKSSQKLKKILEIILALGNYMNSSKRGAVYGFKLQSLDLVKHTHYPTHSF
;
A
#
# COMPACT_ATOMS: atom_id res chain seq x y z
N MET A 1 8.96 -0.08 31.20
CA MET A 1 9.73 0.42 30.04
C MET A 1 9.11 1.72 29.58
N ARG A 2 9.84 2.85 29.59
CA ARG A 2 9.32 4.11 29.03
C ARG A 2 9.19 3.92 27.51
N THR A 3 7.97 3.82 27.01
CA THR A 3 7.67 3.68 25.58
C THR A 3 7.90 5.02 24.90
N VAL A 4 8.83 5.04 23.93
CA VAL A 4 8.99 6.19 23.04
C VAL A 4 7.84 6.14 22.04
N ARG A 5 7.07 7.23 21.91
CA ARG A 5 5.96 7.32 20.95
C ARG A 5 6.51 7.27 19.53
N VAL A 6 5.84 6.53 18.63
CA VAL A 6 6.28 6.40 17.23
C VAL A 6 6.36 7.76 16.54
N ASP A 7 5.39 8.65 16.78
CA ASP A 7 5.39 10.03 16.27
C ASP A 7 6.70 10.78 16.62
N PHE A 8 7.21 10.56 17.83
CA PHE A 8 8.43 11.21 18.29
C PHE A 8 9.67 10.62 17.61
N VAL A 9 9.68 9.31 17.36
CA VAL A 9 10.74 8.63 16.60
C VAL A 9 10.75 9.09 15.15
N GLU A 10 9.58 9.22 14.53
CA GLU A 10 9.43 9.72 13.17
C GLU A 10 9.88 11.18 13.04
N CYS A 11 9.59 12.03 14.03
CA CYS A 11 10.17 13.37 14.11
C CYS A 11 11.69 13.32 14.26
N LEU A 12 12.23 12.53 15.18
CA LEU A 12 13.68 12.40 15.40
C LEU A 12 14.44 11.88 14.18
N MET A 13 13.82 11.01 13.37
CA MET A 13 14.41 10.53 12.12
C MET A 13 14.72 11.67 11.13
N ARG A 14 13.98 12.78 11.19
CA ARG A 14 14.25 13.97 10.34
C ARG A 14 15.47 14.76 10.79
N PHE A 15 15.93 14.53 12.02
CA PHE A 15 17.08 15.19 12.64
C PHE A 15 18.28 14.25 12.80
N LEU A 16 18.33 13.16 12.02
CA LEU A 16 19.51 12.30 12.02
C LEU A 16 20.73 13.10 11.51
N PRO A 17 21.83 13.12 12.28
CA PRO A 17 23.01 13.87 11.88
C PRO A 17 23.58 13.26 10.60
N THR A 18 23.92 14.12 9.65
CA THR A 18 24.58 13.74 8.40
C THR A 18 26.00 13.24 8.68
N GLU A 19 26.59 12.50 7.73
CA GLU A 19 27.97 12.01 7.90
C GLU A 19 28.99 13.14 8.12
N GLY A 20 28.76 14.32 7.53
CA GLY A 20 29.59 15.50 7.73
C GLY A 20 29.51 16.04 9.16
N GLU A 21 28.29 16.17 9.70
CA GLU A 21 28.06 16.61 11.07
C GLU A 21 28.61 15.61 12.09
N VAL A 22 28.42 14.31 11.86
CA VAL A 22 29.00 13.25 12.72
C VAL A 22 30.53 13.34 12.75
N LYS A 23 31.18 13.58 11.60
CA LYS A 23 32.65 13.77 11.56
C LYS A 23 33.09 15.00 12.35
N MET A 24 32.39 16.12 12.19
CA MET A 24 32.68 17.36 12.91
C MET A 24 32.52 17.20 14.43
N LEU A 25 31.41 16.60 14.86
CA LEU A 25 31.12 16.32 16.27
C LEU A 25 32.14 15.36 16.89
N ARG A 26 32.51 14.30 16.18
CA ARG A 26 33.55 13.36 16.62
C ARG A 26 34.93 14.02 16.73
N GLN A 27 35.27 14.90 15.80
CA GLN A 27 36.53 15.65 15.88
C GLN A 27 36.51 16.61 17.08
N TYR A 28 35.39 17.29 17.33
CA TYR A 28 35.22 18.15 18.50
C TYR A 28 35.40 17.39 19.82
N GLU A 29 34.82 16.19 19.94
CA GLU A 29 34.98 15.30 21.09
C GLU A 29 36.44 14.83 21.24
N ARG A 30 37.09 14.49 20.12
CA ARG A 30 38.50 14.05 20.08
C ARG A 30 39.48 15.16 20.51
N ASP A 31 39.20 16.41 20.14
CA ASP A 31 39.98 17.58 20.53
C ASP A 31 39.82 17.94 22.02
N ARG A 32 39.00 17.20 22.78
CA ARG A 32 38.66 17.46 24.20
C ARG A 32 38.15 18.87 24.45
N LYS A 33 37.43 19.43 23.47
CA LYS A 33 36.81 20.75 23.62
C LYS A 33 35.69 20.69 24.66
N PRO A 34 35.47 21.76 25.44
CA PRO A 34 34.51 21.76 26.53
C PRO A 34 33.09 21.61 25.97
N VAL A 35 32.45 20.48 26.28
CA VAL A 35 31.03 20.23 25.97
C VAL A 35 30.12 21.30 26.58
N ASP A 36 30.56 21.91 27.69
CA ASP A 36 29.84 22.98 28.36
C ASP A 36 29.77 24.29 27.57
N ALA A 37 30.61 24.46 26.55
CA ALA A 37 30.58 25.59 25.64
C ALA A 37 29.66 25.38 24.42
N LEU A 38 29.11 24.17 24.23
CA LEU A 38 28.18 23.87 23.15
C LEU A 38 26.77 24.37 23.46
N SER A 39 25.98 24.67 22.43
CA SER A 39 24.55 24.89 22.56
C SER A 39 23.84 23.62 23.06
N ASP A 40 22.62 23.72 23.58
CA ASP A 40 21.86 22.54 24.02
C ASP A 40 21.54 21.61 22.84
N GLU A 41 21.34 22.19 21.65
CA GLU A 41 21.12 21.47 20.40
C GLU A 41 22.37 20.68 19.98
N ASP A 42 23.56 21.28 20.05
CA ASP A 42 24.82 20.63 19.71
C ASP A 42 25.18 19.52 20.71
N ARG A 43 24.89 19.73 22.00
CA ARG A 43 25.05 18.68 23.03
C ARG A 43 24.13 17.50 22.73
N PHE A 44 22.88 17.78 22.37
CA PHE A 44 21.94 16.73 21.96
C PHE A 44 22.46 15.97 20.75
N MET A 45 22.87 16.67 19.68
CA MET A 45 23.40 16.05 18.46
C MET A 45 24.67 15.25 18.71
N LEU A 46 25.55 15.73 19.60
CA LEU A 46 26.73 14.99 20.03
C LEU A 46 26.33 13.66 20.67
N GLN A 47 25.44 13.66 21.67
CA GLN A 47 24.97 12.42 22.30
C GLN A 47 24.21 11.52 21.33
N PHE A 48 23.40 12.11 20.46
CA PHE A 48 22.62 11.40 19.44
C PHE A 48 23.56 10.68 18.45
N SER A 49 24.62 11.34 17.99
CA SER A 49 25.63 10.77 17.09
C SER A 49 26.47 9.63 17.69
N ARG A 50 26.55 9.54 19.03
CA ARG A 50 27.25 8.46 19.74
C ARG A 50 26.46 7.15 19.73
N ILE A 51 25.16 7.20 19.42
CA ILE A 51 24.33 5.99 19.36
C ILE A 51 24.71 5.18 18.12
N GLU A 52 25.30 4.01 18.34
CA GLU A 52 25.64 3.11 17.25
C GLU A 52 24.40 2.63 16.51
N ARG A 53 24.50 2.65 15.17
CA ARG A 53 23.45 2.18 14.26
C ARG A 53 22.10 2.90 14.51
N LEU A 54 22.15 4.18 14.92
CA LEU A 54 20.99 4.99 15.27
C LEU A 54 19.86 4.91 14.24
N ALA A 55 20.16 5.14 12.96
CA ALA A 55 19.17 5.10 11.89
C ALA A 55 18.44 3.75 11.82
N GLN A 56 19.17 2.65 12.00
CA GLN A 56 18.60 1.30 12.00
C GLN A 56 17.75 1.04 13.25
N ARG A 57 18.23 1.48 14.43
CA ARG A 57 17.45 1.37 15.68
C ARG A 57 16.13 2.14 15.57
N MET A 58 16.16 3.37 15.04
CA MET A 58 14.95 4.18 14.82
C MET A 58 13.99 3.50 13.84
N SER A 59 14.51 3.00 12.71
CA SER A 59 13.71 2.24 11.74
C SER A 59 13.01 1.02 12.37
N ILE A 60 13.71 0.26 13.21
CA ILE A 60 13.14 -0.89 13.92
C ILE A 60 12.04 -0.46 14.90
N ILE A 61 12.27 0.61 15.67
CA ILE A 61 11.28 1.11 16.64
C ILE A 61 10.02 1.58 15.92
N THR A 62 10.15 2.34 14.83
CA THR A 62 9.03 2.78 14.00
C THR A 62 8.30 1.59 13.39
N PHE A 63 9.04 0.62 12.85
CA PHE A 63 8.44 -0.59 12.28
C PHE A 63 7.64 -1.36 13.32
N MET A 64 8.22 -1.63 14.48
CA MET A 64 7.54 -2.36 15.57
C MET A 64 6.30 -1.63 16.06
N GLY A 65 6.37 -0.30 16.19
CA GLY A 65 5.24 0.51 16.64
C GLY A 65 4.09 0.54 15.63
N ASN A 66 4.40 0.63 14.34
CA ASN A 66 3.38 0.69 13.27
C ASN A 66 2.93 -0.71 12.79
N PHE A 67 3.58 -1.80 13.21
CA PHE A 67 3.34 -3.13 12.66
C PHE A 67 1.89 -3.59 12.84
N GLN A 68 1.34 -3.42 14.05
CA GLN A 68 -0.02 -3.86 14.34
C GLN A 68 -1.05 -3.09 13.52
N ASP A 69 -0.93 -1.75 13.46
CA ASP A 69 -1.85 -0.90 12.70
C ASP A 69 -1.76 -1.21 11.20
N ASN A 70 -0.55 -1.42 10.68
CA ASN A 70 -0.34 -1.84 9.29
C ASN A 70 -1.02 -3.17 8.98
N ILE A 71 -0.88 -4.18 9.84
CA ILE A 71 -1.54 -5.47 9.66
C ILE A 71 -3.06 -5.31 9.75
N GLN A 72 -3.57 -4.56 10.72
CA GLN A 72 -5.01 -4.32 10.89
C GLN A 72 -5.62 -3.59 9.69
N MET A 73 -4.86 -2.70 9.04
CA MET A 73 -5.30 -2.00 7.83
C MET A 73 -5.21 -2.87 6.57
N LEU A 74 -4.18 -3.69 6.43
CA LEU A 74 -3.94 -4.50 5.22
C LEU A 74 -4.79 -5.78 5.17
N THR A 75 -4.97 -6.44 6.32
CA THR A 75 -5.71 -7.72 6.42
C THR A 75 -7.13 -7.66 5.81
N PRO A 76 -7.98 -6.68 6.15
CA PRO A 76 -9.34 -6.63 5.59
C PRO A 76 -9.34 -6.39 4.08
N GLN A 77 -8.39 -5.63 3.54
CA GLN A 77 -8.28 -5.40 2.10
C GLN A 77 -7.96 -6.70 1.35
N LEU A 78 -7.01 -7.48 1.88
CA LEU A 78 -6.67 -8.79 1.31
C LEU A 78 -7.86 -9.76 1.40
N HIS A 79 -8.53 -9.82 2.56
CA HIS A 79 -9.72 -10.66 2.71
C HIS A 79 -10.84 -10.25 1.76
N ALA A 80 -11.07 -8.96 1.53
CA ALA A 80 -12.07 -8.48 0.59
C ALA A 80 -11.75 -8.93 -0.85
N ILE A 81 -10.50 -8.81 -1.29
CA ILE A 81 -10.06 -9.24 -2.63
C ILE A 81 -10.22 -10.76 -2.78
N ILE A 82 -9.81 -11.54 -1.77
CA ILE A 82 -9.93 -12.99 -1.78
C ILE A 82 -11.42 -13.40 -1.82
N ALA A 83 -12.25 -12.83 -0.96
CA ALA A 83 -13.67 -13.13 -0.90
C ALA A 83 -14.39 -12.76 -2.19
N ALA A 84 -14.10 -11.58 -2.77
CA ALA A 84 -14.64 -11.17 -4.07
C ALA A 84 -14.20 -12.13 -5.18
N SER A 85 -12.92 -12.47 -5.25
CA SER A 85 -12.37 -13.37 -6.27
C SER A 85 -12.99 -14.77 -6.18
N VAL A 86 -13.10 -15.32 -4.97
CA VAL A 86 -13.70 -16.65 -4.74
C VAL A 86 -15.19 -16.64 -5.05
N SER A 87 -15.94 -15.63 -4.58
CA SER A 87 -17.39 -15.54 -4.83
C SER A 87 -17.70 -15.41 -6.33
N ILE A 88 -16.94 -14.60 -7.07
CA ILE A 88 -17.09 -14.48 -8.53
C ILE A 88 -16.76 -15.80 -9.21
N LYS A 89 -15.61 -16.41 -8.89
CA LYS A 89 -15.14 -17.65 -9.52
C LYS A 89 -16.06 -18.85 -9.26
N SER A 90 -16.64 -18.93 -8.06
CA SER A 90 -17.47 -20.08 -7.64
C SER A 90 -18.96 -19.91 -7.96
N SER A 91 -19.41 -18.70 -8.34
CA SER A 91 -20.82 -18.41 -8.57
C SER A 91 -21.37 -19.13 -9.81
N GLN A 92 -22.10 -20.22 -9.57
CA GLN A 92 -22.84 -20.93 -10.62
C GLN A 92 -23.94 -20.05 -11.24
N LYS A 93 -24.53 -19.13 -10.47
CA LYS A 93 -25.53 -18.19 -10.97
C LYS A 93 -24.92 -17.24 -12.00
N LEU A 94 -23.74 -16.69 -11.71
CA LEU A 94 -23.02 -15.82 -12.64
C LEU A 94 -22.65 -16.59 -13.91
N LYS A 95 -22.13 -17.81 -13.78
CA LYS A 95 -21.83 -18.70 -14.92
C LYS A 95 -23.05 -18.91 -15.82
N LYS A 96 -24.22 -19.24 -15.24
CA LYS A 96 -25.47 -19.41 -16.01
C LYS A 96 -25.89 -18.14 -16.74
N ILE A 97 -25.76 -16.97 -16.12
CA ILE A 97 -26.06 -15.69 -16.79
C ILE A 97 -25.12 -15.47 -17.99
N LEU A 98 -23.81 -15.72 -17.83
CA LEU A 98 -22.85 -15.60 -18.92
C LEU A 98 -23.13 -16.59 -20.06
N GLU A 99 -23.57 -17.82 -19.75
CA GLU A 99 -24.00 -18.81 -20.74
C GLU A 99 -25.23 -18.35 -21.52
N ILE A 100 -26.23 -17.77 -20.84
CA ILE A 100 -27.43 -17.21 -21.49
C ILE A 100 -27.05 -16.06 -22.43
N ILE A 101 -26.19 -15.14 -21.97
CA ILE A 101 -25.70 -14.03 -22.79
C ILE A 101 -24.94 -14.55 -24.02
N LEU A 102 -24.09 -15.57 -23.84
CA LEU A 102 -23.37 -16.20 -24.94
C LEU A 102 -24.33 -16.84 -25.96
N ALA A 103 -25.35 -17.57 -25.49
CA ALA A 103 -26.35 -18.21 -26.35
C ALA A 103 -27.14 -17.17 -27.16
N LEU A 104 -27.62 -16.10 -26.51
CA LEU A 104 -28.35 -15.02 -27.17
C LEU A 104 -27.47 -14.27 -28.18
N GLY A 105 -26.23 -13.92 -27.77
CA GLY A 105 -25.27 -13.25 -28.65
C GLY A 105 -24.90 -14.09 -29.88
N ASN A 106 -24.73 -15.40 -29.70
CA ASN A 106 -24.52 -16.34 -30.80
C ASN A 106 -25.75 -16.43 -31.71
N TYR A 107 -26.96 -16.52 -31.16
CA TYR A 107 -28.19 -16.55 -31.96
C TYR A 107 -28.31 -15.29 -32.83
N MET A 108 -28.15 -14.10 -32.24
CA MET A 108 -28.25 -12.81 -32.94
C MET A 108 -27.17 -12.62 -34.02
N ASN A 109 -25.95 -13.11 -33.80
CA ASN A 109 -24.81 -12.92 -34.72
C ASN A 109 -24.52 -14.11 -35.65
N SER A 110 -25.28 -15.19 -35.53
CA SER A 110 -25.07 -16.46 -36.25
C SER A 110 -25.03 -16.28 -37.77
N SER A 111 -25.80 -15.33 -38.31
CA SER A 111 -25.92 -15.08 -39.76
C SER A 111 -24.72 -14.37 -40.39
N LYS A 112 -23.81 -13.76 -39.62
CA LYS A 112 -22.68 -12.95 -40.15
C LYS A 112 -21.29 -13.33 -39.67
N ARG A 113 -21.15 -13.94 -38.49
CA ARG A 113 -19.83 -14.12 -37.83
C ARG A 113 -19.56 -15.52 -37.29
N GLY A 114 -20.48 -16.47 -37.47
CA GLY A 114 -20.36 -17.83 -36.93
C GLY A 114 -20.53 -17.89 -35.40
N ALA A 115 -20.42 -19.10 -34.84
CA ALA A 115 -20.57 -19.35 -33.41
C ALA A 115 -19.26 -19.13 -32.65
N VAL A 116 -19.34 -18.49 -31.47
CA VAL A 116 -18.20 -18.27 -30.57
C VAL A 116 -18.39 -18.99 -29.23
N TYR A 117 -17.28 -19.33 -28.57
CA TYR A 117 -17.26 -20.08 -27.30
C TYR A 117 -17.11 -19.19 -26.06
N GLY A 118 -16.98 -17.88 -26.23
CA GLY A 118 -16.81 -16.93 -25.14
C GLY A 118 -16.70 -15.49 -25.64
N PHE A 119 -16.72 -14.55 -24.70
CA PHE A 119 -16.59 -13.12 -24.97
C PHE A 119 -15.72 -12.44 -23.89
N LYS A 120 -15.15 -11.28 -24.20
CA LYS A 120 -14.41 -10.47 -23.22
C LYS A 120 -15.40 -9.82 -22.26
N LEU A 121 -15.07 -9.72 -20.97
CA LEU A 121 -15.98 -9.12 -19.97
C LEU A 121 -16.46 -7.70 -20.33
N GLN A 122 -15.63 -6.90 -21.01
CA GLN A 122 -16.01 -5.58 -21.55
C GLN A 122 -17.24 -5.62 -22.46
N SER A 123 -17.54 -6.75 -23.10
CA SER A 123 -18.75 -6.92 -23.91
C SER A 123 -20.05 -6.87 -23.10
N LEU A 124 -19.99 -7.06 -21.77
CA LEU A 124 -21.17 -6.92 -20.89
C LEU A 124 -21.68 -5.48 -20.83
N ASP A 125 -20.82 -4.48 -21.03
CA ASP A 125 -21.24 -3.08 -21.06
C ASP A 125 -22.11 -2.77 -22.28
N LEU A 126 -21.85 -3.45 -23.40
CA LEU A 126 -22.63 -3.33 -24.65
C LEU A 126 -24.02 -3.97 -24.53
N VAL A 127 -24.19 -4.98 -23.68
CA VAL A 127 -25.51 -5.62 -23.46
C VAL A 127 -26.53 -4.61 -22.92
N LYS A 128 -26.09 -3.67 -22.08
CA LYS A 128 -26.95 -2.58 -21.58
C LYS A 128 -27.44 -1.63 -22.68
N HIS A 129 -26.69 -1.50 -23.77
CA HIS A 129 -26.98 -0.57 -24.87
C HIS A 129 -27.84 -1.17 -25.99
N THR A 130 -28.26 -2.44 -25.87
CA THR A 130 -29.13 -3.07 -26.88
C THR A 130 -30.58 -2.65 -26.60
N HIS A 131 -31.00 -1.51 -27.17
CA HIS A 131 -32.37 -1.03 -27.07
C HIS A 131 -33.36 -2.03 -27.67
N TYR A 132 -34.45 -2.30 -26.96
CA TYR A 132 -35.65 -2.93 -27.51
C TYR A 132 -36.19 -2.06 -28.64
N PRO A 133 -36.49 -2.60 -29.83
CA PRO A 133 -37.22 -1.84 -30.83
C PRO A 133 -38.64 -1.66 -30.31
N THR A 134 -38.91 -0.51 -29.69
CA THR A 134 -40.28 -0.05 -29.46
C THR A 134 -40.89 0.17 -30.84
N HIS A 135 -41.65 -0.81 -31.32
CA HIS A 135 -42.55 -0.65 -32.45
C HIS A 135 -43.48 0.52 -32.14
N SER A 136 -43.22 1.66 -32.77
CA SER A 136 -44.19 2.74 -32.90
C SER A 136 -45.13 2.32 -34.03
N PHE A 137 -46.40 2.10 -33.69
CA PHE A 137 -47.49 1.93 -34.64
C PHE A 137 -47.71 3.23 -35.42
#